data_AF-A0A391NZ47-F1
#
_entry.id   AF-A0A391NZ47-F1
#
_cell.length_a   1.000
_cell.length_b   1.000
_cell.length_c   1.000
_cell.angle_alpha   90.00
_cell.angle_beta   90.00
_cell.angle_gamma   90.00
#
_symmetry.space_group_name_H-M   'P 1'
#
loop_
_entity.id
_entity.type
_entity.pdbx_description
1 polymer ?
#
loop_
_entity_poly.entity_id
_entity_poly.type
_entity_poly.pdbx_seq_one_letter_code
_entity_poly.pdbx_strand_id
1 'polypeptide(L)'
;MELRSSGDDNSHWFHLSGVVVEKTFDTLLIELNEKEESSLFFDTTKVSLDCTKCKGDLEQVSEGNVIKFYFFKYNIDGETVKIERIVR
;
A
#
# COMPACT_ATOMS: atom_id res chain seq x y z
N MET A 1 -18.48 -20.05 -15.56
CA MET A 1 -17.13 -19.48 -15.70
C MET A 1 -17.33 -18.04 -16.11
N GLU A 2 -17.36 -17.13 -15.12
CA GLU A 2 -17.71 -15.74 -15.40
C GLU A 2 -16.50 -15.01 -16.00
N LEU A 3 -16.72 -14.38 -17.16
CA LEU A 3 -15.78 -13.48 -17.80
C LEU A 3 -15.45 -12.33 -16.85
N ARG A 4 -14.25 -12.33 -16.26
CA ARG A 4 -13.66 -11.10 -15.73
C ARG A 4 -12.75 -10.54 -16.82
N SER A 5 -13.27 -9.50 -17.47
CA SER A 5 -12.55 -8.68 -18.44
C SER A 5 -11.18 -8.33 -17.89
N SER A 6 -10.13 -8.90 -18.48
CA SER A 6 -8.74 -8.56 -18.19
C SER A 6 -8.49 -7.16 -18.74
N GLY A 7 -8.86 -6.14 -17.94
CA GLY A 7 -8.18 -4.87 -18.00
C GLY A 7 -6.74 -5.13 -17.56
N ASP A 8 -5.78 -4.68 -18.35
CA ASP A 8 -4.35 -4.82 -18.08
C ASP A 8 -4.08 -4.43 -16.61
N ASP A 9 -3.44 -5.30 -15.82
CA ASP A 9 -3.14 -5.12 -14.39
C ASP A 9 -2.41 -3.77 -14.11
N ASN A 10 -1.89 -3.12 -15.16
CA ASN A 10 -1.22 -1.83 -15.12
C ASN A 10 -2.17 -0.61 -15.14
N SER A 11 -3.47 -0.82 -15.29
CA SER A 11 -4.47 0.26 -15.35
C SER A 11 -5.39 0.32 -14.11
N HIS A 12 -5.23 -0.63 -13.18
CA HIS A 12 -6.06 -0.76 -11.99
C HIS A 12 -5.28 -0.43 -10.72
N TRP A 13 -5.89 0.39 -9.86
CA TRP A 13 -5.41 0.60 -8.50
C TRP A 13 -5.86 -0.55 -7.61
N PHE A 14 -4.89 -1.15 -6.93
CA PHE A 14 -5.12 -2.05 -5.81
C PHE A 14 -5.09 -1.24 -4.51
N HIS A 15 -5.73 -1.76 -3.47
CA HIS A 15 -5.64 -1.19 -2.15
C HIS A 15 -5.43 -2.27 -1.10
N LEU A 16 -4.67 -1.93 -0.06
CA LEU A 16 -4.58 -2.72 1.16
C LEU A 16 -4.71 -1.78 2.36
N SER A 17 -4.90 -2.37 3.53
CA SER A 17 -4.95 -1.63 4.79
C SER A 17 -3.90 -2.14 5.77
N GLY A 18 -3.40 -1.24 6.59
CA GLY A 18 -2.41 -1.58 7.61
C GLY A 18 -2.26 -0.50 8.66
N VAL A 19 -1.60 -0.86 9.75
CA VAL A 19 -1.25 0.03 10.84
C VAL A 19 0.13 0.61 10.58
N VAL A 20 0.28 1.93 10.68
CA VAL A 20 1.59 2.59 10.61
C VAL A 20 2.40 2.24 11.84
N VAL A 21 3.54 1.57 11.65
CA VAL A 21 4.43 1.19 12.75
C VAL A 21 5.59 2.16 12.91
N GLU A 22 6.08 2.73 11.80
CA GLU A 22 7.14 3.74 11.81
C GLU A 22 6.91 4.75 10.69
N LYS A 23 7.22 6.03 10.95
CA LYS A 23 7.15 7.09 9.95
C LYS A 23 8.49 7.79 9.81
N THR A 24 8.97 7.87 8.57
CA THR A 24 10.10 8.73 8.19
C THR A 24 9.62 9.85 7.27
N PHE A 25 10.55 10.64 6.70
CA PHE A 25 10.21 11.82 5.91
C PHE A 25 9.35 11.51 4.67
N ASP A 26 9.71 10.48 3.92
CA ASP A 26 9.02 10.10 2.66
C ASP A 26 8.52 8.64 2.66
N THR A 27 8.66 7.93 3.78
CA THR A 27 8.38 6.49 3.84
C THR A 27 7.62 6.13 5.10
N LEU A 28 6.67 5.22 4.98
CA LEU A 28 5.93 4.63 6.10
C LEU A 28 6.23 3.14 6.16
N LEU A 29 6.61 2.63 7.32
CA LEU A 29 6.55 1.20 7.56
C LEU A 29 5.16 0.88 8.10
N ILE A 30 4.49 -0.10 7.50
CA ILE A 30 3.16 -0.55 7.94
C ILE A 30 3.16 -2.04 8.27
N GLU A 31 2.24 -2.42 9.15
CA GLU A 31 1.84 -3.81 9.36
C GLU A 31 0.46 -4.06 8.73
N LEU A 32 0.38 -5.01 7.81
CA LEU A 32 -0.81 -5.33 7.03
C LEU A 32 -1.90 -6.00 7.89
N ASN A 33 -3.15 -5.57 7.73
CA ASN A 33 -4.29 -6.12 8.47
C ASN A 33 -4.82 -7.44 7.86
N GLU A 34 -4.90 -7.52 6.53
CA GLU A 34 -5.61 -8.61 5.83
C GLU A 34 -4.63 -9.60 5.21
N LYS A 35 -4.35 -10.71 5.90
CA LYS A 35 -3.37 -11.71 5.43
C LYS A 35 -3.74 -12.34 4.09
N GLU A 36 -5.01 -12.67 3.83
CA GLU A 36 -5.39 -13.35 2.59
C GLU A 36 -5.18 -12.48 1.34
N GLU A 37 -5.67 -11.24 1.36
CA GLU A 37 -5.50 -10.33 0.21
C GLU A 37 -4.07 -9.82 0.08
N SER A 38 -3.39 -9.52 1.19
CA SER A 38 -2.00 -9.05 1.13
C SER A 38 -1.02 -10.13 0.69
N SER A 39 -1.29 -11.42 0.98
CA SER A 39 -0.47 -12.55 0.50
C SER A 39 -0.47 -12.70 -1.02
N LEU A 40 -1.40 -12.04 -1.73
CA LEU A 40 -1.37 -11.99 -3.21
C LEU A 40 -0.27 -11.07 -3.74
N PHE A 41 0.28 -10.20 -2.88
CA PHE A 41 1.23 -9.15 -3.26
C PHE A 41 2.55 -9.22 -2.48
N PHE A 42 2.52 -9.67 -1.21
CA PHE A 42 3.66 -9.67 -0.29
C PHE A 42 3.70 -10.98 0.51
N ASP A 43 4.89 -11.57 0.66
CA ASP A 43 5.12 -12.74 1.52
C ASP A 43 5.34 -12.37 3.00
N THR A 44 5.28 -11.08 3.31
CA THR A 44 5.54 -10.50 4.64
C THR A 44 4.33 -9.72 5.13
N THR A 45 4.20 -9.56 6.44
CA THR A 45 3.18 -8.69 7.04
C THR A 45 3.65 -7.26 7.19
N LYS A 46 4.95 -6.97 7.02
CA LYS A 46 5.50 -5.62 7.14
C LYS A 46 5.95 -5.11 5.78
N VAL A 47 5.38 -3.98 5.37
CA VAL A 47 5.63 -3.39 4.05
C VAL A 47 6.03 -1.94 4.19
N SER A 48 7.02 -1.54 3.41
CA SER A 48 7.48 -0.15 3.31
C SER A 48 6.71 0.56 2.22
N LEU A 49 6.04 1.66 2.54
CA LEU A 49 5.32 2.50 1.59
C LEU A 49 6.19 3.70 1.23
N ASP A 50 6.64 3.77 -0.01
CA ASP A 50 7.28 4.96 -0.58
C ASP A 50 6.17 5.95 -0.97
N CYS A 51 6.14 7.06 -0.22
CA CYS A 51 5.14 8.12 -0.35
C CYS A 51 5.73 9.41 -0.93
N THR A 52 6.77 9.30 -1.76
CA THR A 52 7.34 10.43 -2.51
C THR A 52 6.30 11.22 -3.32
N LYS A 53 5.22 10.57 -3.76
CA LYS A 53 4.08 11.20 -4.47
C LYS A 53 2.92 11.64 -3.56
N CYS A 54 2.88 11.21 -2.30
CA CYS A 54 1.78 11.49 -1.37
C CYS A 54 2.23 12.24 -0.12
N LYS A 55 3.29 13.06 -0.23
CA LYS A 55 3.84 13.85 0.88
C LYS A 55 2.80 14.68 1.63
N GLY A 56 1.79 15.23 0.93
CA GLY A 56 0.70 15.97 1.56
C GLY A 56 -0.18 15.09 2.46
N ASP A 57 -0.37 13.82 2.11
CA ASP A 57 -1.12 12.87 2.94
C ASP A 57 -0.30 12.48 4.19
N LEU A 58 1.04 12.47 4.11
CA LEU A 58 1.91 12.14 5.24
C LEU A 58 1.76 13.12 6.40
N GLU A 59 1.51 14.41 6.18
CA GLU A 59 1.38 15.40 7.26
C GLU A 59 0.33 14.99 8.29
N GLN A 60 -0.73 14.35 7.80
CA GLN A 60 -1.82 13.93 8.65
C GLN A 60 -1.52 12.57 9.30
N VAL A 61 -0.77 11.67 8.66
CA VAL A 61 -0.50 10.31 9.15
C VAL A 61 0.53 10.29 10.29
N SER A 62 0.30 9.46 11.30
CA SER A 62 1.19 9.22 12.44
C SER A 62 1.25 7.73 12.78
N GLU A 63 2.26 7.34 13.55
CA GLU A 63 2.38 5.98 14.09
C GLU A 63 1.13 5.57 14.87
N GLY A 64 0.74 4.30 14.74
CA GLY A 64 -0.48 3.72 15.30
C GLY A 64 -1.75 4.00 14.49
N ASN A 65 -1.70 4.77 13.40
CA ASN A 65 -2.87 4.96 12.55
C ASN A 65 -3.13 3.75 11.66
N VAL A 66 -4.39 3.39 11.53
CA VAL A 66 -4.85 2.52 10.45
C VAL A 66 -4.98 3.39 9.20
N ILE A 67 -4.39 2.94 8.10
CA ILE A 67 -4.50 3.60 6.80
C ILE A 67 -4.89 2.59 5.73
N LYS A 68 -5.64 3.06 4.73
CA LYS A 68 -5.82 2.40 3.44
C LYS A 68 -4.94 3.09 2.42
N PHE A 69 -4.14 2.34 1.68
CA PHE A 69 -3.22 2.89 0.68
C PHE A 69 -3.50 2.27 -0.68
N TYR A 70 -3.29 3.05 -1.73
CA TYR A 70 -3.56 2.68 -3.11
C TYR A 70 -2.27 2.61 -3.92
N PHE A 71 -2.11 1.56 -4.69
CA PHE A 71 -0.90 1.30 -5.47
C PHE A 71 -1.21 0.56 -6.77
N PHE A 72 -0.28 0.63 -7.71
CA PHE A 72 -0.25 -0.26 -8.87
C PHE A 72 0.64 -1.47 -8.59
N LYS A 73 0.28 -2.64 -9.11
CA LYS A 73 1.05 -3.88 -8.90
C LYS A 73 2.52 -3.76 -9.35
N TYR A 74 2.79 -3.03 -10.44
CA TYR A 74 4.16 -2.81 -10.94
C TYR A 74 4.99 -1.84 -10.08
N ASN A 75 4.39 -1.16 -9.09
CA ASN A 75 5.11 -0.32 -8.15
C ASN A 75 5.70 -1.11 -6.96
N ILE A 76 5.44 -2.42 -6.90
CA ILE A 76 6.02 -3.31 -5.88
C ILE A 76 7.45 -3.64 -6.26
N ASP A 77 8.37 -3.36 -5.35
CA ASP A 77 9.79 -3.70 -5.42
C ASP A 77 10.17 -4.42 -4.12
N GLY A 78 9.99 -5.74 -4.12
CA GLY A 78 10.12 -6.58 -2.93
C GLY A 78 9.13 -6.19 -1.83
N GLU A 79 9.64 -5.80 -0.66
CA GLU A 79 8.83 -5.36 0.48
C GLU A 79 8.53 -3.85 0.47
N THR A 80 8.93 -3.14 -0.59
CA THR A 80 8.64 -1.71 -0.77
C THR A 80 7.61 -1.51 -1.86
N VAL A 81 6.65 -0.61 -1.66
CA VAL A 81 5.65 -0.26 -2.67
C VAL A 81 5.52 1.25 -2.81
N LYS A 82 5.62 1.74 -4.03
CA LYS A 82 5.29 3.14 -4.33
C LYS A 82 3.79 3.32 -4.37
N ILE A 83 3.29 4.14 -3.46
CA ILE A 83 1.86 4.38 -3.31
C ILE A 83 1.47 5.71 -3.97
N GLU A 84 0.27 5.73 -4.54
CA GLU A 84 -0.26 6.92 -5.20
C GLU A 84 -1.10 7.78 -4.23
N ARG A 85 -1.67 7.17 -3.19
CA ARG A 85 -2.56 7.85 -2.24
C ARG A 85 -2.71 7.11 -0.91
N ILE A 86 -2.93 7.88 0.16
CA ILE A 86 -3.35 7.37 1.47
C ILE A 86 -4.76 7.88 1.84
N VAL A 87 -5.56 7.04 2.47
CA VAL A 87 -6.86 7.36 3.08
C VAL A 87 -6.87 6.82 4.51
N ARG A 88 -7.45 7.58 5.45
CA ARG A 88 -7.62 7.19 6.86
C ARG A 88 -9.01 6.63 7.11
#